data_AF-A0A317U356-F1
#
_entry.id   AF-A0A317U356-F1
#
_cell.length_a   1.000
_cell.length_b   1.000
_cell.length_c   1.000
_cell.angle_alpha   90.00
_cell.angle_beta   90.00
_cell.angle_gamma   90.00
#
_symmetry.space_group_name_H-M   'P 1'
#
loop_
_entity.id
_entity.type
_entity.pdbx_description
1 polymer ?
#
loop_
_entity_poly.entity_id
_entity_poly.type
_entity_poly.pdbx_seq_one_letter_code
_entity_poly.pdbx_strand_id
1 'polypeptide(L)'
;MKLQKTCLSVLSAILMFDCSISAVHADVVPNEKVVSVYLLLDTPEQLQRYVNDLLKLKKPNFNRVIFSFVKPTLIDYQQGNLAATGILGYFTDHDGKGAQAFNALKSAIKLSEEKKIQTFLAVGGWNYSCNFNEAQEACGPAPSAKNQVLYDWFPDPTDPDQAVKAKTSYENLVKLANDLGVDGIDFDYEEVWHADQYAVAWGPSTSGEWSTDIAQSILNAGGPTYKNLIKYGINSGSSYVMPKTIDKVDAILHAIMNNPNAKYLKFTTASPPVGARPITGFVSGDKYPDIDTKGGLWWKGNLKGLWYELTNKDEAIVSRFDSMGLMTYDLCGDNPVVCAPYANGPLDLPGQVSAYMKDYTNWLKAERISKPSLTIDSIGKVTFLPAKYHINAKIQFGFQVNQPAYPKNINGQLQLTNQLVDKILGQQRDSGGVIIWQMYSRKNTAVSDATTVKYTINQSCKTFLANDSRYDCNADFPGSSD
;
A
#
# COMPACT_ATOMS: atom_id res chain seq x y z
N MET A 1 2.39 50.65 -65.04
CA MET A 1 1.34 51.64 -65.37
C MET A 1 0.01 51.13 -64.83
N LYS A 2 -0.87 52.03 -64.36
CA LYS A 2 -2.12 51.78 -63.61
C LYS A 2 -1.93 51.19 -62.19
N LEU A 3 -2.84 51.64 -61.32
CA LEU A 3 -2.87 51.51 -59.86
C LEU A 3 -4.25 50.96 -59.44
N GLN A 4 -4.45 50.77 -58.12
CA GLN A 4 -5.74 50.62 -57.41
C GLN A 4 -6.48 49.27 -57.64
N LYS A 5 -7.16 48.70 -56.62
CA LYS A 5 -7.77 49.36 -55.45
C LYS A 5 -7.34 48.81 -54.08
N THR A 6 -7.43 49.68 -53.08
CA THR A 6 -7.37 49.41 -51.63
C THR A 6 -8.70 48.91 -51.08
N CYS A 7 -8.66 48.27 -49.91
CA CYS A 7 -9.72 48.40 -48.91
C CYS A 7 -9.14 48.43 -47.48
N LEU A 8 -9.85 49.11 -46.57
CA LEU A 8 -9.60 49.17 -45.12
C LEU A 8 -10.36 47.99 -44.46
N SER A 9 -10.22 47.61 -43.18
CA SER A 9 -9.48 48.10 -41.99
C SER A 9 -9.07 46.83 -41.16
N VAL A 10 -8.68 46.78 -39.88
CA VAL A 10 -8.72 47.67 -38.68
C VAL A 10 -7.48 47.38 -37.81
N LEU A 11 -7.02 48.33 -36.99
CA LEU A 11 -6.03 48.09 -35.93
C LEU A 11 -6.70 47.61 -34.64
N SER A 12 -6.17 46.57 -34.00
CA SER A 12 -6.46 46.26 -32.59
C SER A 12 -5.19 45.75 -31.92
N ALA A 13 -4.50 46.66 -31.23
CA ALA A 13 -3.30 46.34 -30.47
C ALA A 13 -3.70 45.74 -29.12
N ILE A 14 -3.38 44.47 -28.91
CA ILE A 14 -3.39 43.83 -27.59
C ILE A 14 -1.92 43.70 -27.17
N LEU A 15 -1.53 44.38 -26.09
CA LEU A 15 -0.24 44.12 -25.45
C LEU A 15 -0.30 42.73 -24.81
N MET A 16 0.42 41.77 -25.37
CA MET A 16 0.78 40.57 -24.63
C MET A 16 1.99 40.90 -23.74
N PHE A 17 1.77 40.88 -22.44
CA PHE A 17 2.86 40.82 -21.46
C PHE A 17 3.46 39.41 -21.54
N ASP A 18 4.75 39.30 -21.86
CA ASP A 18 5.50 38.04 -21.80
C ASP A 18 5.71 37.61 -20.35
N CYS A 19 4.66 37.07 -19.74
CA CYS A 19 4.77 36.33 -18.49
C CYS A 19 5.42 34.98 -18.79
N SER A 20 6.75 34.94 -18.69
CA SER A 20 7.56 33.74 -18.88
C SER A 20 7.32 32.74 -17.74
N ILE A 21 6.17 32.06 -17.79
CA ILE A 21 5.87 30.93 -16.91
C ILE A 21 6.86 29.82 -17.27
N SER A 22 7.89 29.68 -16.45
CA SER A 22 8.80 28.54 -16.49
C SER A 22 8.04 27.29 -16.04
N ALA A 23 7.30 26.70 -16.98
CA ALA A 23 6.64 25.42 -16.80
C ALA A 23 7.72 24.36 -16.62
N VAL A 24 8.04 24.05 -15.35
CA VAL A 24 8.91 22.93 -15.00
C VAL A 24 8.19 21.65 -15.42
N HIS A 25 8.44 21.22 -16.65
CA HIS A 25 8.17 19.86 -17.06
C HIS A 25 9.04 18.98 -16.17
N ALA A 26 8.41 18.26 -15.24
CA ALA A 26 9.02 17.11 -14.64
C ALA A 26 9.18 16.07 -15.75
N ASP A 27 10.40 15.87 -16.22
CA ASP A 27 10.71 14.78 -17.16
C ASP A 27 10.28 13.46 -16.51
N VAL A 28 9.20 12.87 -17.01
CA VAL A 28 8.68 11.59 -16.54
C VAL A 28 9.61 10.50 -17.06
N VAL A 29 10.72 10.29 -16.37
CA VAL A 29 11.69 9.23 -16.65
C VAL A 29 10.97 7.87 -16.50
N PRO A 30 10.74 7.11 -17.59
CA PRO A 30 10.09 5.83 -17.47
C PRO A 30 10.96 4.86 -16.68
N ASN A 31 10.37 4.16 -15.72
CA ASN A 31 11.02 3.18 -14.84
C ASN A 31 12.00 3.73 -13.76
N GLU A 32 11.78 4.93 -13.21
CA GLU A 32 12.43 5.29 -11.92
C GLU A 32 12.06 4.23 -10.84
N LYS A 33 13.06 3.50 -10.36
CA LYS A 33 12.94 2.51 -9.28
C LYS A 33 12.91 3.21 -7.92
N VAL A 34 12.26 2.62 -6.93
CA VAL A 34 12.05 3.27 -5.62
C VAL A 34 12.63 2.44 -4.46
N VAL A 35 13.49 3.06 -3.66
CA VAL A 35 13.89 2.58 -2.33
C VAL A 35 13.14 3.43 -1.31
N SER A 36 12.03 2.88 -0.80
CA SER A 36 11.21 3.50 0.23
C SER A 36 11.68 3.07 1.62
N VAL A 37 11.82 4.01 2.54
CA VAL A 37 12.10 3.71 3.95
C VAL A 37 11.02 4.33 4.83
N TYR A 38 10.36 3.49 5.63
CA TYR A 38 9.38 3.93 6.61
C TYR A 38 10.07 4.50 7.85
N LEU A 39 9.57 5.62 8.36
CA LEU A 39 10.05 6.28 9.56
C LEU A 39 8.87 6.44 10.53
N LEU A 40 8.76 5.52 11.48
CA LEU A 40 7.85 5.65 12.61
C LEU A 40 8.25 6.82 13.50
N LEU A 41 7.25 7.64 13.82
CA LEU A 41 7.30 8.87 14.58
C LEU A 41 6.23 8.81 15.68
N ASP A 42 6.59 8.20 16.80
CA ASP A 42 5.89 8.26 18.08
C ASP A 42 6.36 9.47 18.92
N THR A 43 7.56 10.00 18.68
CA THR A 43 8.15 11.10 19.47
C THR A 43 8.98 12.12 18.65
N PRO A 44 9.07 13.39 19.09
CA PRO A 44 9.94 14.41 18.48
C PRO A 44 11.42 14.03 18.35
N GLU A 45 11.94 13.20 19.26
CA GLU A 45 13.34 12.77 19.27
C GLU A 45 13.68 11.85 18.09
N GLN A 46 12.73 11.02 17.64
CA GLN A 46 12.90 10.18 16.44
C GLN A 46 13.03 11.06 15.19
N LEU A 47 12.23 12.13 15.08
CA LEU A 47 12.34 13.11 13.99
C LEU A 47 13.66 13.88 14.07
N GLN A 48 14.08 14.31 15.26
CA GLN A 48 15.35 15.01 15.42
C GLN A 48 16.54 14.09 15.07
N ARG A 49 16.46 12.79 15.36
CA ARG A 49 17.45 11.79 14.91
C ARG A 49 17.52 11.71 13.38
N TYR A 50 16.37 11.65 12.71
CA TYR A 50 16.28 11.67 11.24
C TYR A 50 16.95 12.92 10.65
N VAL A 51 16.59 14.11 11.13
CA VAL A 51 17.18 15.38 10.70
C VAL A 51 18.69 15.40 10.94
N ASN A 52 19.14 14.97 12.14
CA ASN A 52 20.55 14.94 12.51
C ASN A 52 21.38 13.99 11.63
N ASP A 53 20.85 12.82 11.25
CA ASP A 53 21.54 11.90 10.35
C ASP A 53 21.51 12.40 8.89
N LEU A 54 20.37 12.92 8.42
CA LEU A 54 20.22 13.42 7.04
C LEU A 54 21.08 14.67 6.75
N LEU A 55 21.31 15.52 7.76
CA LEU A 55 22.22 16.67 7.65
C LEU A 55 23.68 16.25 7.39
N LYS A 56 24.12 15.09 7.89
CA LYS A 56 25.49 14.56 7.67
C LYS A 56 25.71 14.10 6.23
N LEU A 57 24.66 13.71 5.52
CA LEU A 57 24.77 13.12 4.19
C LEU A 57 25.05 14.18 3.11
N LYS A 58 26.00 13.90 2.22
CA LYS A 58 26.18 14.69 0.98
C LYS A 58 25.13 14.30 -0.08
N LYS A 59 24.81 13.01 -0.16
CA LYS A 59 23.77 12.38 -1.00
C LYS A 59 23.15 11.24 -0.19
N PRO A 60 21.84 10.94 -0.34
CA PRO A 60 21.22 9.81 0.33
C PRO A 60 21.42 8.49 -0.43
N ASN A 61 21.16 7.38 0.26
CA ASN A 61 21.11 6.01 -0.25
C ASN A 61 19.67 5.51 -0.47
N PHE A 62 18.67 6.40 -0.48
CA PHE A 62 17.27 6.10 -0.73
C PHE A 62 16.59 7.31 -1.39
N ASN A 63 15.47 7.09 -2.09
CA ASN A 63 14.75 8.14 -2.82
C ASN A 63 13.31 8.37 -2.35
N ARG A 64 12.82 7.65 -1.33
CA ARG A 64 11.53 7.94 -0.68
C ARG A 64 11.58 7.70 0.83
N VAL A 65 11.06 8.65 1.61
CA VAL A 65 10.74 8.50 3.04
C VAL A 65 9.23 8.52 3.23
N ILE A 66 8.73 7.64 4.08
CA ILE A 66 7.33 7.57 4.47
C ILE A 66 7.25 7.84 5.97
N PHE A 67 6.66 8.97 6.36
CA PHE A 67 6.51 9.39 7.74
C PHE A 67 5.25 8.75 8.34
N SER A 68 5.44 7.91 9.36
CA SER A 68 4.41 7.03 9.94
C SER A 68 4.13 7.40 11.39
N PHE A 69 2.89 7.46 11.89
CA PHE A 69 1.61 7.30 11.20
C PHE A 69 0.67 8.45 11.56
N VAL A 70 -0.18 8.84 10.62
CA VAL A 70 -1.35 9.70 10.83
C VAL A 70 -2.55 8.80 11.13
N LYS A 71 -3.34 9.16 12.16
CA LYS A 71 -4.54 8.40 12.55
C LYS A 71 -5.70 8.64 11.55
N PRO A 72 -6.44 7.63 11.08
CA PRO A 72 -7.54 7.85 10.15
C PRO A 72 -8.72 8.66 10.70
N THR A 73 -9.01 8.68 12.01
CA THR A 73 -10.09 9.50 12.61
C THR A 73 -9.70 10.97 12.79
N LEU A 74 -9.18 11.58 11.72
CA LEU A 74 -8.60 12.93 11.69
C LEU A 74 -9.64 14.07 11.72
N ILE A 75 -10.58 14.05 12.67
CA ILE A 75 -11.70 15.00 12.72
C ILE A 75 -11.30 16.42 13.16
N ASP A 76 -10.38 16.56 14.11
CA ASP A 76 -10.12 17.84 14.81
C ASP A 76 -8.88 18.60 14.27
N TYR A 77 -8.43 18.31 13.05
CA TYR A 77 -7.16 18.85 12.54
C TYR A 77 -7.17 20.38 12.31
N GLN A 78 -6.33 21.09 13.05
CA GLN A 78 -6.13 22.54 12.92
C GLN A 78 -4.91 22.86 12.04
N GLN A 79 -5.05 23.85 11.15
CA GLN A 79 -3.96 24.23 10.23
C GLN A 79 -2.68 24.60 10.99
N GLY A 80 -1.57 23.95 10.63
CA GLY A 80 -0.27 24.21 11.24
C GLY A 80 -0.06 23.60 12.64
N ASN A 81 -0.92 22.68 13.09
CA ASN A 81 -0.82 22.03 14.41
C ASN A 81 -0.99 20.50 14.31
N LEU A 82 -0.05 19.71 14.84
CA LEU A 82 -0.15 18.25 14.87
C LEU A 82 -1.05 17.69 15.99
N ALA A 83 -1.60 18.54 16.85
CA ALA A 83 -2.59 18.13 17.85
C ALA A 83 -3.69 17.24 17.25
N ALA A 84 -3.98 16.13 17.94
CA ALA A 84 -4.96 15.11 17.55
C ALA A 84 -4.70 14.38 16.21
N THR A 85 -3.54 14.54 15.55
CA THR A 85 -3.20 13.86 14.27
C THR A 85 -2.64 12.43 14.42
N GLY A 86 -2.20 12.05 15.63
CA GLY A 86 -1.55 10.76 15.93
C GLY A 86 -0.04 10.71 15.66
N ILE A 87 0.45 11.40 14.62
CA ILE A 87 1.88 11.41 14.29
C ILE A 87 2.68 12.20 15.35
N LEU A 88 3.92 11.79 15.60
CA LEU A 88 4.79 12.27 16.69
C LEU A 88 4.15 12.11 18.09
N GLY A 89 3.23 11.15 18.25
CA GLY A 89 2.52 10.87 19.50
C GLY A 89 1.34 11.81 19.80
N TYR A 90 1.00 12.74 18.89
CA TYR A 90 -0.06 13.73 19.10
C TYR A 90 -1.46 13.16 18.84
N PHE A 91 -1.86 12.09 19.55
CA PHE A 91 -3.22 11.54 19.50
C PHE A 91 -4.29 12.52 20.04
N THR A 92 -3.86 13.44 20.89
CA THR A 92 -4.60 14.58 21.45
C THR A 92 -3.72 15.85 21.33
N ASP A 93 -4.08 16.93 22.02
CA ASP A 93 -3.22 18.13 22.15
C ASP A 93 -2.00 17.90 23.10
N HIS A 94 -2.04 16.79 23.86
CA HIS A 94 -1.02 16.20 24.76
C HIS A 94 -0.14 17.13 25.62
N ASP A 95 0.75 17.93 25.01
CA ASP A 95 1.71 18.80 25.68
C ASP A 95 1.64 20.28 25.24
N GLY A 96 0.69 20.63 24.36
CA GLY A 96 0.50 21.97 23.80
C GLY A 96 1.54 22.41 22.76
N LYS A 97 2.47 21.53 22.35
CA LYS A 97 3.54 21.86 21.38
C LYS A 97 3.28 21.38 19.97
N GLY A 98 2.06 20.92 19.64
CA GLY A 98 1.74 20.38 18.32
C GLY A 98 2.03 21.32 17.14
N ALA A 99 1.98 22.65 17.35
CA ALA A 99 2.39 23.65 16.35
C ALA A 99 3.93 23.76 16.20
N GLN A 100 4.71 23.53 17.27
CA GLN A 100 6.17 23.41 17.17
C GLN A 100 6.54 22.11 16.45
N ALA A 101 5.90 20.99 16.80
CA ALA A 101 6.11 19.70 16.15
C ALA A 101 5.75 19.73 14.66
N PHE A 102 4.66 20.41 14.29
CA PHE A 102 4.29 20.65 12.89
C PHE A 102 5.42 21.33 12.10
N ASN A 103 5.96 22.44 12.63
CA ASN A 103 7.02 23.18 11.96
C ASN A 103 8.35 22.40 11.90
N ALA A 104 8.63 21.55 12.90
CA ALA A 104 9.76 20.63 12.86
C ALA A 104 9.59 19.57 11.76
N LEU A 105 8.42 18.93 11.65
CA LEU A 105 8.11 17.93 10.62
C LEU A 105 8.18 18.55 9.22
N LYS A 106 7.58 19.74 9.02
CA LYS A 106 7.66 20.50 7.78
C LYS A 106 9.10 20.86 7.38
N SER A 107 9.96 21.15 8.35
CA SER A 107 11.38 21.41 8.11
C SER A 107 12.14 20.14 7.70
N ALA A 108 11.81 18.98 8.28
CA ALA A 108 12.39 17.69 7.91
C ALA A 108 11.94 17.19 6.52
N ILE A 109 10.68 17.46 6.16
CA ILE A 109 10.14 17.24 4.81
C ILE A 109 10.97 18.06 3.79
N LYS A 110 11.08 19.38 4.00
CA LYS A 110 11.89 20.25 3.11
C LYS A 110 13.35 19.81 3.00
N LEU A 111 13.98 19.41 4.10
CA LEU A 111 15.35 18.86 4.07
C LEU A 111 15.44 17.57 3.24
N SER A 112 14.38 16.76 3.19
CA SER A 112 14.31 15.55 2.37
C SER A 112 14.23 15.90 0.87
N GLU A 113 13.40 16.88 0.49
CA GLU A 113 13.30 17.41 -0.88
C GLU A 113 14.63 18.00 -1.38
N GLU A 114 15.33 18.75 -0.52
CA GLU A 114 16.66 19.32 -0.79
C GLU A 114 17.68 18.21 -1.11
N LYS A 115 17.54 17.03 -0.48
CA LYS A 115 18.38 15.84 -0.69
C LYS A 115 17.88 14.92 -1.82
N LYS A 116 16.80 15.29 -2.53
CA LYS A 116 16.15 14.51 -3.61
C LYS A 116 15.50 13.19 -3.15
N ILE A 117 14.91 13.23 -1.96
CA ILE A 117 14.07 12.18 -1.37
C ILE A 117 12.61 12.63 -1.47
N GLN A 118 11.74 11.81 -2.06
CA GLN A 118 10.29 12.03 -2.05
C GLN A 118 9.71 11.78 -0.66
N THR A 119 8.69 12.54 -0.26
CA THR A 119 8.12 12.52 1.09
C THR A 119 6.65 12.12 1.08
N PHE A 120 6.26 11.20 1.97
CA PHE A 120 4.87 10.73 2.09
C PHE A 120 4.44 10.71 3.55
N LEU A 121 3.15 10.90 3.81
CA LEU A 121 2.53 10.62 5.12
C LEU A 121 1.78 9.29 5.03
N ALA A 122 2.12 8.32 5.88
CA ALA A 122 1.31 7.10 6.01
C ALA A 122 0.08 7.37 6.89
N VAL A 123 -1.10 7.02 6.40
CA VAL A 123 -2.33 6.92 7.19
C VAL A 123 -2.63 5.45 7.45
N GLY A 124 -2.92 5.09 8.71
CA GLY A 124 -3.16 3.70 9.11
C GLY A 124 -1.93 3.01 9.72
N GLY A 125 -1.62 1.80 9.25
CA GLY A 125 -0.77 0.82 9.91
C GLY A 125 -1.55 0.04 11.00
N TRP A 126 -1.02 -1.09 11.46
CA TRP A 126 -1.70 -2.08 12.32
C TRP A 126 -2.58 -1.48 13.43
N ASN A 127 -1.99 -0.66 14.30
CA ASN A 127 -2.71 -0.07 15.44
C ASN A 127 -3.81 0.89 14.99
N TYR A 128 -3.63 1.62 13.89
CA TYR A 128 -4.62 2.58 13.38
C TYR A 128 -5.54 1.97 12.32
N SER A 129 -5.50 0.64 12.19
CA SER A 129 -6.38 -0.16 11.35
C SER A 129 -7.24 -1.11 12.20
N CYS A 130 -7.55 -0.76 13.46
CA CYS A 130 -8.36 -1.62 14.32
C CYS A 130 -9.30 -0.88 15.28
N ASN A 131 -10.60 -1.05 15.10
CA ASN A 131 -11.61 -0.48 15.98
C ASN A 131 -11.73 -1.31 17.26
N PHE A 132 -10.89 -1.03 18.26
CA PHE A 132 -10.82 -1.81 19.50
C PHE A 132 -12.16 -1.94 20.24
N ASN A 133 -13.08 -0.98 20.09
CA ASN A 133 -14.40 -1.05 20.73
C ASN A 133 -15.30 -2.16 20.13
N GLU A 134 -15.10 -2.49 18.85
CA GLU A 134 -15.82 -3.56 18.14
C GLU A 134 -15.01 -4.87 18.13
N ALA A 135 -13.74 -4.80 17.76
CA ALA A 135 -12.88 -5.97 17.51
C ALA A 135 -12.13 -6.49 18.75
N GLN A 136 -11.97 -5.67 19.79
CA GLN A 136 -11.39 -6.03 21.09
C GLN A 136 -10.04 -6.77 20.94
N GLU A 137 -9.90 -7.98 21.48
CA GLU A 137 -8.67 -8.77 21.46
C GLU A 137 -8.17 -9.13 20.05
N ALA A 138 -9.02 -9.06 19.02
CA ALA A 138 -8.59 -9.26 17.63
C ALA A 138 -7.65 -8.15 17.11
N CYS A 139 -7.64 -6.97 17.74
CA CYS A 139 -6.64 -5.93 17.47
C CYS A 139 -5.26 -6.24 18.09
N GLY A 140 -5.25 -7.00 19.19
CA GLY A 140 -4.09 -7.18 20.06
C GLY A 140 -4.40 -6.80 21.52
N PRO A 141 -3.38 -6.45 22.33
CA PRO A 141 -3.54 -6.19 23.76
C PRO A 141 -4.37 -4.93 24.04
N ALA A 142 -5.16 -4.94 25.11
CA ALA A 142 -5.97 -3.79 25.51
C ALA A 142 -5.13 -2.52 25.80
N PRO A 143 -5.63 -1.32 25.48
CA PRO A 143 -4.98 -0.06 25.83
C PRO A 143 -4.74 0.10 27.34
N SER A 144 -3.56 0.56 27.73
CA SER A 144 -3.22 0.87 29.12
C SER A 144 -2.09 1.89 29.22
N ALA A 145 -2.00 2.59 30.34
CA ALA A 145 -0.86 3.48 30.63
C ALA A 145 0.51 2.75 30.68
N LYS A 146 0.53 1.42 30.77
CA LYS A 146 1.75 0.59 30.83
C LYS A 146 2.27 0.18 29.45
N ASN A 147 1.39 -0.13 28.50
CA ASN A 147 1.78 -0.52 27.14
C ASN A 147 1.67 0.61 26.12
N GLN A 148 0.93 1.69 26.44
CA GLN A 148 0.73 2.89 25.61
C GLN A 148 0.19 2.56 24.20
N VAL A 149 -0.46 1.41 24.04
CA VAL A 149 -1.09 1.01 22.79
C VAL A 149 -2.35 1.85 22.58
N LEU A 150 -2.36 2.60 21.49
CA LEU A 150 -3.44 3.50 21.11
C LEU A 150 -3.94 3.06 19.74
N TYR A 151 -5.20 2.61 19.71
CA TYR A 151 -5.85 2.14 18.49
C TYR A 151 -6.63 3.25 17.81
N ASP A 152 -6.68 3.19 16.49
CA ASP A 152 -7.59 3.97 15.64
C ASP A 152 -8.04 3.11 14.45
N TRP A 153 -8.93 3.61 13.59
CA TRP A 153 -9.53 2.82 12.52
C TRP A 153 -10.12 3.72 11.42
N PHE A 154 -10.30 3.19 10.21
CA PHE A 154 -10.75 3.98 9.06
C PHE A 154 -12.28 4.16 9.07
N PRO A 155 -12.81 5.39 9.17
CA PRO A 155 -14.26 5.61 9.08
C PRO A 155 -14.79 5.26 7.68
N ASP A 156 -15.88 4.49 7.62
CA ASP A 156 -16.50 3.99 6.39
C ASP A 156 -17.38 5.07 5.73
N PRO A 157 -17.08 5.57 4.51
CA PRO A 157 -17.94 6.54 3.83
C PRO A 157 -19.26 5.94 3.32
N THR A 158 -19.38 4.61 3.29
CA THR A 158 -20.61 3.90 2.86
C THR A 158 -21.60 3.67 4.01
N ASP A 159 -21.13 3.79 5.26
CA ASP A 159 -21.96 3.64 6.46
C ASP A 159 -22.55 5.01 6.87
N PRO A 160 -23.88 5.18 6.89
CA PRO A 160 -24.52 6.46 7.20
C PRO A 160 -24.12 7.08 8.54
N ASP A 161 -23.87 6.26 9.57
CA ASP A 161 -23.51 6.74 10.91
C ASP A 161 -22.04 7.21 10.98
N GLN A 162 -21.24 6.81 9.99
CA GLN A 162 -19.81 7.12 9.90
C GLN A 162 -19.47 8.14 8.81
N ALA A 163 -20.30 8.28 7.77
CA ALA A 163 -20.01 9.05 6.57
C ALA A 163 -19.62 10.52 6.82
N VAL A 164 -20.20 11.17 7.82
CA VAL A 164 -19.83 12.55 8.22
C VAL A 164 -18.43 12.60 8.84
N LYS A 165 -18.09 11.64 9.71
CA LYS A 165 -16.74 11.50 10.28
C LYS A 165 -15.74 11.20 9.15
N ALA A 166 -16.06 10.23 8.29
CA ALA A 166 -15.24 9.82 7.15
C ALA A 166 -14.91 11.00 6.24
N LYS A 167 -15.91 11.77 5.80
CA LYS A 167 -15.71 12.95 4.97
C LYS A 167 -14.73 13.94 5.62
N THR A 168 -15.02 14.37 6.85
CA THR A 168 -14.17 15.35 7.57
C THR A 168 -12.75 14.83 7.74
N SER A 169 -12.58 13.56 8.12
CA SER A 169 -11.27 12.92 8.29
C SER A 169 -10.44 12.88 7.00
N TYR A 170 -11.03 12.51 5.87
CA TYR A 170 -10.31 12.42 4.60
C TYR A 170 -10.08 13.79 3.94
N GLU A 171 -10.98 14.75 4.12
CA GLU A 171 -10.73 16.16 3.78
C GLU A 171 -9.57 16.73 4.60
N ASN A 172 -9.53 16.46 5.91
CA ASN A 172 -8.44 16.87 6.80
C ASN A 172 -7.12 16.16 6.49
N LEU A 173 -7.12 14.91 6.05
CA LEU A 173 -5.89 14.20 5.66
C LEU A 173 -5.23 14.84 4.44
N VAL A 174 -6.03 15.12 3.40
CA VAL A 174 -5.56 15.86 2.21
C VAL A 174 -5.10 17.26 2.60
N LYS A 175 -5.80 17.92 3.52
CA LYS A 175 -5.41 19.24 4.04
C LYS A 175 -4.08 19.18 4.81
N LEU A 176 -3.87 18.20 5.70
CA LEU A 176 -2.63 17.99 6.46
C LEU A 176 -1.44 17.72 5.54
N ALA A 177 -1.62 16.88 4.51
CA ALA A 177 -0.59 16.61 3.51
C ALA A 177 -0.15 17.87 2.76
N ASN A 178 -1.11 18.69 2.30
CA ASN A 178 -0.83 19.98 1.65
C ASN A 178 -0.24 21.01 2.63
N ASP A 179 -0.73 21.09 3.86
CA ASP A 179 -0.26 22.00 4.89
C ASP A 179 1.20 21.70 5.27
N LEU A 180 1.58 20.42 5.39
CA LEU A 180 2.97 20.00 5.59
C LEU A 180 3.82 20.15 4.33
N GLY A 181 3.25 19.89 3.15
CA GLY A 181 3.92 19.99 1.84
C GLY A 181 4.63 18.71 1.41
N VAL A 182 4.02 17.54 1.62
CA VAL A 182 4.58 16.25 1.16
C VAL A 182 4.27 15.95 -0.30
N ASP A 183 5.06 15.09 -0.95
CA ASP A 183 4.75 14.57 -2.31
C ASP A 183 3.43 13.79 -2.37
N GLY A 184 3.00 13.16 -1.25
CA GLY A 184 1.88 12.23 -1.29
C GLY A 184 1.43 11.63 0.04
N ILE A 185 0.48 10.71 -0.08
CA ILE A 185 -0.10 9.93 1.02
C ILE A 185 0.17 8.45 0.77
N ASP A 186 0.67 7.74 1.79
CA ASP A 186 0.70 6.29 1.81
C ASP A 186 -0.54 5.75 2.55
N PHE A 187 -1.23 4.80 1.95
CA PHE A 187 -2.45 4.18 2.47
C PHE A 187 -2.11 2.80 3.03
N ASP A 188 -1.80 2.76 4.33
CA ASP A 188 -1.40 1.56 5.05
C ASP A 188 -2.64 0.95 5.72
N TYR A 189 -3.40 0.16 4.96
CA TYR A 189 -4.71 -0.34 5.38
C TYR A 189 -4.65 -1.80 5.82
N GLU A 190 -4.73 -2.02 7.14
CA GLU A 190 -4.58 -3.34 7.77
C GLU A 190 -5.86 -3.82 8.51
N GLU A 191 -7.07 -3.39 8.11
CA GLU A 191 -8.32 -3.73 8.81
C GLU A 191 -8.79 -5.20 8.60
N VAL A 192 -7.96 -6.16 9.01
CA VAL A 192 -8.27 -7.61 9.02
C VAL A 192 -9.56 -7.87 9.82
N TRP A 193 -9.77 -7.16 10.93
CA TRP A 193 -11.01 -7.26 11.72
C TRP A 193 -12.27 -6.97 10.90
N HIS A 194 -12.25 -5.93 10.06
CA HIS A 194 -13.41 -5.53 9.25
C HIS A 194 -13.66 -6.54 8.14
N ALA A 195 -12.59 -7.04 7.50
CA ALA A 195 -12.68 -8.14 6.55
C ALA A 195 -13.30 -9.38 7.20
N ASP A 196 -12.79 -9.82 8.34
CA ASP A 196 -13.21 -11.05 9.00
C ASP A 196 -14.64 -10.96 9.58
N GLN A 197 -15.03 -9.79 10.11
CA GLN A 197 -16.36 -9.48 10.64
C GLN A 197 -17.44 -9.45 9.54
N TYR A 198 -17.14 -8.84 8.39
CA TYR A 198 -18.07 -8.70 7.26
C TYR A 198 -17.83 -9.70 6.11
N ALA A 199 -17.06 -10.76 6.37
CA ALA A 199 -16.78 -11.83 5.42
C ALA A 199 -18.03 -12.64 5.07
N VAL A 200 -18.38 -12.68 3.79
CA VAL A 200 -19.49 -13.46 3.22
C VAL A 200 -18.98 -14.83 2.78
N ALA A 201 -19.74 -15.90 3.06
CA ALA A 201 -19.36 -17.27 2.70
C ALA A 201 -19.34 -17.46 1.16
N TRP A 202 -18.19 -17.86 0.63
CA TRP A 202 -17.94 -18.15 -0.77
C TRP A 202 -17.72 -19.64 -0.99
N GLY A 203 -18.39 -20.21 -1.99
CA GLY A 203 -18.24 -21.61 -2.34
C GLY A 203 -18.87 -21.98 -3.68
N PRO A 204 -18.07 -22.17 -4.75
CA PRO A 204 -18.33 -23.33 -5.59
C PRO A 204 -18.31 -24.61 -4.73
N SER A 205 -19.17 -25.57 -5.09
CA SER A 205 -19.24 -26.86 -4.41
C SER A 205 -17.97 -27.69 -4.63
N THR A 206 -17.76 -28.74 -3.83
CA THR A 206 -16.61 -29.67 -4.00
C THR A 206 -16.66 -30.47 -5.30
N SER A 207 -17.79 -30.49 -6.02
CA SER A 207 -17.91 -31.03 -7.38
C SER A 207 -17.53 -30.01 -8.48
N GLY A 208 -17.13 -28.79 -8.13
CA GLY A 208 -16.60 -27.78 -9.05
C GLY A 208 -17.66 -26.94 -9.77
N GLU A 209 -18.93 -27.14 -9.47
CA GLU A 209 -20.04 -26.45 -10.11
C GLU A 209 -20.72 -25.46 -9.13
N TRP A 210 -20.71 -24.19 -9.52
CA TRP A 210 -21.93 -23.38 -9.42
C TRP A 210 -22.99 -24.04 -10.31
N SER A 211 -24.26 -24.08 -9.91
CA SER A 211 -25.26 -24.64 -10.83
C SER A 211 -25.29 -23.83 -12.12
N THR A 212 -25.57 -24.52 -13.23
CA THR A 212 -25.68 -23.93 -14.57
C THR A 212 -26.58 -22.70 -14.57
N ASP A 213 -27.64 -22.69 -13.74
CA ASP A 213 -28.57 -21.57 -13.56
C ASP A 213 -27.90 -20.31 -13.01
N ILE A 214 -26.99 -20.42 -12.03
CA ILE A 214 -26.32 -19.25 -11.44
C ILE A 214 -25.30 -18.68 -12.44
N ALA A 215 -24.56 -19.56 -13.14
CA ALA A 215 -23.66 -19.13 -14.21
C ALA A 215 -24.44 -18.43 -15.34
N GLN A 216 -25.58 -18.99 -15.75
CA GLN A 216 -26.49 -18.38 -16.73
C GLN A 216 -27.09 -17.07 -16.20
N SER A 217 -27.37 -16.96 -14.91
CA SER A 217 -27.85 -15.72 -14.26
C SER A 217 -26.81 -14.60 -14.36
N ILE A 218 -25.53 -14.89 -14.10
CA ILE A 218 -24.43 -13.93 -14.33
C ILE A 218 -24.35 -13.52 -15.81
N LEU A 219 -24.37 -14.49 -16.73
CA LEU A 219 -24.28 -14.22 -18.17
C LEU A 219 -25.44 -13.32 -18.65
N ASN A 220 -26.67 -13.65 -18.24
CA ASN A 220 -27.87 -12.85 -18.50
C ASN A 220 -27.80 -11.45 -17.86
N ALA A 221 -27.13 -11.30 -16.71
CA ALA A 221 -26.90 -10.03 -16.02
C ALA A 221 -25.73 -9.20 -16.60
N GLY A 222 -25.18 -9.57 -17.76
CA GLY A 222 -24.09 -8.86 -18.43
C GLY A 222 -22.69 -9.41 -18.19
N GLY A 223 -22.56 -10.63 -17.69
CA GLY A 223 -21.29 -11.34 -17.51
C GLY A 223 -20.60 -11.13 -16.16
N PRO A 224 -19.43 -11.77 -15.95
CA PRO A 224 -18.77 -11.93 -14.65
C PRO A 224 -18.00 -10.67 -14.21
N THR A 225 -18.72 -9.56 -14.04
CA THR A 225 -18.21 -8.36 -13.35
C THR A 225 -18.21 -8.59 -11.84
N TYR A 226 -17.36 -7.88 -11.08
CA TYR A 226 -17.39 -7.87 -9.60
C TYR A 226 -18.83 -7.70 -9.04
N LYS A 227 -19.55 -6.70 -9.55
CA LYS A 227 -20.95 -6.39 -9.17
C LYS A 227 -21.93 -7.55 -9.44
N ASN A 228 -21.63 -8.46 -10.36
CA ASN A 228 -22.45 -9.64 -10.59
C ASN A 228 -21.98 -10.83 -9.75
N LEU A 229 -20.67 -11.13 -9.74
CA LEU A 229 -20.09 -12.23 -8.95
C LEU A 229 -20.49 -12.18 -7.47
N ILE A 230 -20.37 -11.00 -6.84
CA ILE A 230 -20.66 -10.81 -5.42
C ILE A 230 -22.15 -11.00 -5.05
N LYS A 231 -23.10 -10.79 -5.97
CA LYS A 231 -24.54 -11.02 -5.69
C LYS A 231 -24.88 -12.49 -5.48
N TYR A 232 -24.12 -13.39 -6.11
CA TYR A 232 -24.46 -14.81 -6.18
C TYR A 232 -23.53 -15.69 -5.33
N GLY A 233 -22.40 -15.14 -4.86
CA GLY A 233 -21.54 -15.78 -3.87
C GLY A 233 -22.11 -15.70 -2.46
N ILE A 234 -23.11 -16.52 -2.14
CA ILE A 234 -23.73 -16.55 -0.81
C ILE A 234 -24.17 -17.94 -0.34
N ASN A 235 -24.00 -18.18 0.96
CA ASN A 235 -24.69 -19.15 1.81
C ASN A 235 -24.30 -20.65 1.75
N SER A 236 -23.29 -21.06 0.97
CA SER A 236 -22.65 -22.36 1.16
C SER A 236 -21.19 -22.36 0.73
N GLY A 237 -20.28 -22.84 1.59
CA GLY A 237 -18.84 -22.88 1.32
C GLY A 237 -18.01 -22.88 2.61
N SER A 238 -16.72 -23.22 2.48
CA SER A 238 -15.73 -23.16 3.58
C SER A 238 -14.66 -22.09 3.34
N SER A 239 -14.90 -21.20 2.38
CA SER A 239 -14.08 -20.04 2.03
C SER A 239 -14.94 -18.78 2.07
N TYR A 240 -14.34 -17.60 1.90
CA TYR A 240 -15.01 -16.32 2.07
C TYR A 240 -14.63 -15.31 0.97
N VAL A 241 -15.45 -14.25 0.86
CA VAL A 241 -15.14 -12.98 0.16
C VAL A 241 -15.46 -11.80 1.09
N MET A 242 -14.84 -10.64 0.86
CA MET A 242 -14.89 -9.47 1.77
C MET A 242 -15.64 -8.23 1.21
N PRO A 243 -16.84 -8.36 0.62
CA PRO A 243 -17.41 -7.31 -0.22
C PRO A 243 -17.62 -5.96 0.48
N LYS A 244 -18.04 -5.94 1.76
CA LYS A 244 -18.16 -4.67 2.51
C LYS A 244 -16.79 -3.99 2.69
N THR A 245 -15.70 -4.74 2.87
CA THR A 245 -14.35 -4.17 2.96
C THR A 245 -13.87 -3.61 1.62
N ILE A 246 -14.17 -4.28 0.50
CA ILE A 246 -13.86 -3.73 -0.82
C ILE A 246 -14.65 -2.43 -1.07
N ASP A 247 -15.95 -2.43 -0.77
CA ASP A 247 -16.81 -1.26 -0.95
C ASP A 247 -16.42 -0.09 -0.03
N LYS A 248 -15.99 -0.38 1.21
CA LYS A 248 -15.42 0.60 2.15
C LYS A 248 -14.11 1.19 1.63
N VAL A 249 -13.14 0.37 1.23
CA VAL A 249 -11.82 0.84 0.77
C VAL A 249 -11.95 1.66 -0.52
N ASP A 250 -12.77 1.22 -1.47
CA ASP A 250 -13.12 1.98 -2.68
C ASP A 250 -13.63 3.39 -2.35
N ALA A 251 -14.61 3.48 -1.44
CA ALA A 251 -15.18 4.76 -1.03
C ALA A 251 -14.15 5.65 -0.28
N ILE A 252 -13.26 5.07 0.53
CA ILE A 252 -12.16 5.80 1.20
C ILE A 252 -11.18 6.37 0.16
N LEU A 253 -10.73 5.54 -0.78
CA LEU A 253 -9.81 5.97 -1.82
C LEU A 253 -10.46 7.02 -2.74
N HIS A 254 -11.75 6.90 -3.05
CA HIS A 254 -12.49 7.97 -3.71
C HIS A 254 -12.53 9.26 -2.87
N ALA A 255 -12.82 9.19 -1.56
CA ALA A 255 -12.90 10.37 -0.70
C ALA A 255 -11.54 11.11 -0.57
N ILE A 256 -10.43 10.38 -0.52
CA ILE A 256 -9.08 10.95 -0.47
C ILE A 256 -8.63 11.40 -1.87
N MET A 257 -8.62 10.50 -2.86
CA MET A 257 -8.01 10.75 -4.16
C MET A 257 -8.85 11.63 -5.09
N ASN A 258 -10.18 11.64 -4.99
CA ASN A 258 -11.02 12.52 -5.83
C ASN A 258 -11.17 13.92 -5.23
N ASN A 259 -10.60 14.18 -4.05
CA ASN A 259 -10.57 15.50 -3.46
C ASN A 259 -9.83 16.49 -4.40
N PRO A 260 -10.42 17.63 -4.80
CA PRO A 260 -9.78 18.59 -5.71
C PRO A 260 -8.44 19.15 -5.20
N ASN A 261 -8.22 19.15 -3.88
CA ASN A 261 -6.97 19.58 -3.25
C ASN A 261 -5.88 18.49 -3.26
N ALA A 262 -6.23 17.25 -3.60
CA ALA A 262 -5.29 16.13 -3.71
C ALA A 262 -4.69 15.97 -5.13
N LYS A 263 -5.06 16.84 -6.09
CA LYS A 263 -4.66 16.75 -7.52
C LYS A 263 -3.16 16.71 -7.82
N TYR A 264 -2.30 17.07 -6.86
CA TYR A 264 -0.84 17.03 -6.98
C TYR A 264 -0.18 16.01 -6.03
N LEU A 265 -0.96 15.38 -5.16
CA LEU A 265 -0.48 14.34 -4.27
C LEU A 265 -0.34 13.01 -5.03
N LYS A 266 0.78 12.35 -4.84
CA LYS A 266 1.00 10.95 -5.22
C LYS A 266 0.33 10.05 -4.18
N PHE A 267 -0.03 8.84 -4.59
CA PHE A 267 -0.58 7.83 -3.68
C PHE A 267 0.29 6.58 -3.70
N THR A 268 0.58 6.04 -2.52
CA THR A 268 1.29 4.76 -2.34
C THR A 268 0.54 3.91 -1.31
N THR A 269 0.93 2.66 -1.11
CA THR A 269 0.31 1.79 -0.10
C THR A 269 1.27 0.70 0.36
N ALA A 270 1.41 0.55 1.68
CA ALA A 270 1.77 -0.73 2.29
C ALA A 270 0.65 -1.77 2.03
N SER A 271 1.01 -2.88 1.39
CA SER A 271 0.05 -3.84 0.84
C SER A 271 0.25 -5.25 1.42
N PRO A 272 -0.83 -5.98 1.77
CA PRO A 272 -0.73 -7.38 2.17
C PRO A 272 -0.12 -8.24 1.03
N PRO A 273 0.87 -9.11 1.30
CA PRO A 273 1.50 -9.96 0.28
C PRO A 273 0.52 -10.87 -0.49
N VAL A 274 -0.59 -11.23 0.15
CA VAL A 274 -1.69 -12.03 -0.42
C VAL A 274 -2.72 -11.21 -1.21
N GLY A 275 -2.61 -9.88 -1.23
CA GLY A 275 -3.66 -8.96 -1.71
C GLY A 275 -4.02 -9.06 -3.20
N ALA A 276 -3.13 -9.57 -4.04
CA ALA A 276 -3.34 -9.64 -5.50
C ALA A 276 -3.91 -10.97 -6.02
N ARG A 277 -4.06 -12.00 -5.18
CA ARG A 277 -4.64 -13.28 -5.64
C ARG A 277 -6.18 -13.19 -5.64
N PRO A 278 -6.88 -13.47 -6.75
CA PRO A 278 -8.34 -13.49 -6.79
C PRO A 278 -8.93 -14.42 -5.73
N ILE A 279 -10.02 -14.01 -5.09
CA ILE A 279 -10.74 -14.80 -4.07
C ILE A 279 -12.14 -15.20 -4.54
N THR A 280 -12.65 -14.57 -5.60
CA THR A 280 -13.80 -15.03 -6.39
C THR A 280 -13.48 -16.23 -7.30
N GLY A 281 -12.33 -16.90 -7.09
CA GLY A 281 -11.87 -18.01 -7.92
C GLY A 281 -12.68 -19.30 -7.77
N PHE A 282 -12.69 -20.12 -8.83
CA PHE A 282 -13.29 -21.47 -8.82
C PHE A 282 -12.18 -22.53 -8.70
N VAL A 283 -11.72 -22.77 -7.47
CA VAL A 283 -10.57 -23.66 -7.17
C VAL A 283 -10.80 -24.59 -5.97
N SER A 284 -10.15 -25.76 -5.98
CA SER A 284 -10.16 -26.71 -4.85
C SER A 284 -8.99 -26.46 -3.88
N GLY A 285 -8.96 -25.25 -3.32
CA GLY A 285 -7.85 -24.72 -2.51
C GLY A 285 -6.68 -24.20 -3.35
N ASP A 286 -5.80 -23.44 -2.71
CA ASP A 286 -4.65 -22.77 -3.34
C ASP A 286 -3.57 -23.77 -3.77
N LYS A 287 -3.68 -24.34 -4.98
CA LYS A 287 -2.72 -25.28 -5.56
C LYS A 287 -2.04 -24.67 -6.78
N TYR A 288 -0.73 -24.88 -6.92
CA TYR A 288 -0.04 -24.63 -8.18
C TYR A 288 -0.43 -25.70 -9.23
N PRO A 289 -0.68 -25.34 -10.51
CA PRO A 289 -0.65 -24.02 -11.14
C PRO A 289 -2.00 -23.28 -11.15
N ASP A 290 -3.06 -23.82 -10.53
CA ASP A 290 -4.40 -23.21 -10.51
C ASP A 290 -4.41 -21.78 -9.91
N ILE A 291 -3.57 -21.50 -8.92
CA ILE A 291 -3.38 -20.14 -8.36
C ILE A 291 -2.94 -19.07 -9.37
N ASP A 292 -2.32 -19.46 -10.49
CA ASP A 292 -1.88 -18.54 -11.54
C ASP A 292 -2.97 -18.26 -12.59
N THR A 293 -4.06 -19.04 -12.59
CA THR A 293 -5.03 -19.09 -13.70
C THR A 293 -6.50 -19.00 -13.28
N LYS A 294 -6.82 -19.42 -12.05
CA LYS A 294 -8.18 -19.48 -11.49
C LYS A 294 -8.33 -18.74 -10.15
N GLY A 295 -7.24 -18.33 -9.51
CA GLY A 295 -7.23 -17.66 -8.21
C GLY A 295 -7.01 -18.60 -7.02
N GLY A 296 -7.32 -18.12 -5.81
CA GLY A 296 -7.23 -18.87 -4.55
C GLY A 296 -8.52 -18.82 -3.75
N LEU A 297 -8.51 -19.42 -2.57
CA LEU A 297 -9.55 -19.31 -1.55
C LEU A 297 -9.07 -18.43 -0.40
N TRP A 298 -9.97 -17.68 0.23
CA TRP A 298 -9.69 -16.93 1.45
C TRP A 298 -10.41 -17.55 2.65
N TRP A 299 -9.72 -17.58 3.79
CA TRP A 299 -10.13 -18.28 5.02
C TRP A 299 -10.09 -17.37 6.26
N LYS A 300 -10.30 -16.06 6.05
CA LYS A 300 -10.15 -15.01 7.09
C LYS A 300 -8.69 -14.84 7.57
N GLY A 301 -8.45 -13.97 8.55
CA GLY A 301 -7.18 -13.78 9.24
C GLY A 301 -6.08 -13.06 8.44
N ASN A 302 -6.41 -12.52 7.27
CA ASN A 302 -5.55 -11.69 6.43
C ASN A 302 -6.38 -11.00 5.33
N LEU A 303 -5.76 -10.10 4.56
CA LEU A 303 -6.40 -9.36 3.47
C LEU A 303 -6.11 -9.96 2.08
N LYS A 304 -6.21 -11.30 1.91
CA LYS A 304 -6.05 -11.96 0.59
C LYS A 304 -7.08 -11.41 -0.40
N GLY A 305 -6.63 -11.09 -1.61
CA GLY A 305 -7.50 -10.61 -2.69
C GLY A 305 -8.06 -9.21 -2.54
N LEU A 306 -7.75 -8.46 -1.47
CA LEU A 306 -8.21 -7.07 -1.28
C LEU A 306 -7.95 -6.20 -2.51
N TRP A 307 -6.70 -6.17 -2.98
CA TRP A 307 -6.29 -5.35 -4.12
C TRP A 307 -6.77 -5.91 -5.46
N TYR A 308 -6.89 -7.24 -5.59
CA TYR A 308 -7.47 -7.83 -6.80
C TYR A 308 -8.96 -7.51 -6.94
N GLU A 309 -9.77 -7.77 -5.92
CA GLU A 309 -11.22 -7.57 -6.02
C GLU A 309 -11.57 -6.06 -6.05
N LEU A 310 -10.74 -5.20 -5.45
CA LEU A 310 -10.83 -3.75 -5.67
C LEU A 310 -10.52 -3.37 -7.12
N THR A 311 -9.48 -3.93 -7.75
CA THR A 311 -9.19 -3.69 -9.19
C THR A 311 -10.31 -4.26 -10.09
N ASN A 312 -10.97 -5.33 -9.67
CA ASN A 312 -12.14 -5.94 -10.34
C ASN A 312 -13.41 -5.08 -10.22
N LYS A 313 -13.48 -4.22 -9.20
CA LYS A 313 -14.56 -3.25 -8.95
C LYS A 313 -14.28 -1.91 -9.64
N ASP A 314 -13.10 -1.34 -9.45
CA ASP A 314 -12.58 -0.15 -10.12
C ASP A 314 -11.07 -0.28 -10.39
N GLU A 315 -10.72 -0.58 -11.64
CA GLU A 315 -9.32 -0.63 -12.11
C GLU A 315 -8.67 0.77 -12.12
N ALA A 316 -9.46 1.85 -12.27
CA ALA A 316 -8.96 3.21 -12.39
C ALA A 316 -8.51 3.78 -11.04
N ILE A 317 -9.22 3.52 -9.92
CA ILE A 317 -8.75 3.97 -8.60
C ILE A 317 -7.46 3.28 -8.18
N VAL A 318 -7.30 1.98 -8.43
CA VAL A 318 -6.05 1.24 -8.14
C VAL A 318 -4.93 1.66 -9.09
N SER A 319 -5.24 1.97 -10.35
CA SER A 319 -4.27 2.47 -11.34
C SER A 319 -3.78 3.91 -11.10
N ARG A 320 -4.17 4.55 -9.98
CA ARG A 320 -3.66 5.87 -9.54
C ARG A 320 -2.57 5.79 -8.46
N PHE A 321 -2.31 4.61 -7.89
CA PHE A 321 -1.13 4.42 -7.04
C PHE A 321 0.17 4.54 -7.86
N ASP A 322 1.14 5.31 -7.37
CA ASP A 322 2.49 5.40 -7.90
C ASP A 322 3.27 4.10 -7.65
N SER A 323 3.08 3.50 -6.47
CA SER A 323 3.61 2.19 -6.10
C SER A 323 2.74 1.47 -5.06
N MET A 324 2.88 0.15 -5.04
CA MET A 324 2.30 -0.74 -4.03
C MET A 324 3.45 -1.55 -3.42
N GLY A 325 3.70 -1.37 -2.12
CA GLY A 325 4.75 -2.03 -1.38
C GLY A 325 4.23 -3.24 -0.63
N LEU A 326 4.49 -4.44 -1.15
CA LEU A 326 4.10 -5.67 -0.49
C LEU A 326 4.89 -5.81 0.82
N MET A 327 4.19 -6.02 1.93
CA MET A 327 4.77 -6.27 3.24
C MET A 327 5.31 -7.71 3.34
N THR A 328 6.29 -8.08 2.51
CA THR A 328 6.85 -9.45 2.43
C THR A 328 7.82 -9.77 3.58
N TYR A 329 7.38 -9.42 4.78
CA TYR A 329 7.98 -9.67 6.09
C TYR A 329 6.85 -10.10 7.04
N ASP A 330 7.12 -10.31 8.33
CA ASP A 330 6.13 -10.90 9.24
C ASP A 330 5.54 -12.23 8.72
N LEU A 331 6.41 -13.05 8.11
CA LEU A 331 6.08 -14.35 7.52
C LEU A 331 6.55 -15.51 8.42
N CYS A 332 5.78 -16.60 8.43
CA CYS A 332 6.13 -17.83 9.14
C CYS A 332 6.77 -18.89 8.23
N GLY A 333 7.44 -19.89 8.80
CA GLY A 333 8.08 -21.00 8.05
C GLY A 333 8.01 -22.37 8.73
N ASP A 334 7.37 -22.50 9.89
CA ASP A 334 7.30 -23.72 10.69
C ASP A 334 6.12 -24.66 10.36
N ASN A 335 5.06 -24.16 9.70
CA ASN A 335 3.86 -24.93 9.42
C ASN A 335 3.45 -24.86 7.93
N PRO A 336 3.58 -25.94 7.13
CA PRO A 336 3.26 -25.92 5.70
C PRO A 336 1.78 -25.70 5.35
N VAL A 337 0.86 -25.83 6.32
CA VAL A 337 -0.59 -25.58 6.11
C VAL A 337 -0.94 -24.11 6.30
N VAL A 338 -0.18 -23.36 7.11
CA VAL A 338 -0.45 -21.97 7.48
C VAL A 338 0.51 -20.99 6.78
N CYS A 339 1.78 -21.39 6.64
CA CYS A 339 2.88 -20.52 6.22
C CYS A 339 3.16 -20.57 4.72
N ALA A 340 2.81 -21.66 4.04
CA ALA A 340 3.11 -21.76 2.62
C ALA A 340 2.21 -20.79 1.82
N PRO A 341 2.76 -20.03 0.86
CA PRO A 341 1.99 -19.04 0.08
C PRO A 341 0.91 -19.70 -0.79
N TYR A 342 0.98 -21.02 -0.95
CA TYR A 342 0.01 -21.93 -1.54
C TYR A 342 0.38 -23.36 -1.08
N ALA A 343 -0.50 -24.35 -1.28
CA ALA A 343 -0.26 -25.73 -0.87
C ALA A 343 1.02 -26.31 -1.52
N ASN A 344 1.92 -26.83 -0.69
CA ASN A 344 3.28 -27.27 -1.05
C ASN A 344 4.19 -26.15 -1.61
N GLY A 345 3.87 -24.89 -1.33
CA GLY A 345 4.72 -23.74 -1.64
C GLY A 345 5.96 -23.64 -0.73
N PRO A 346 6.90 -22.73 -1.04
CA PRO A 346 8.13 -22.56 -0.29
C PRO A 346 7.87 -22.05 1.14
N LEU A 347 8.76 -22.45 2.07
CA LEU A 347 8.75 -21.99 3.45
C LEU A 347 9.94 -21.06 3.79
N ASP A 348 10.94 -20.92 2.91
CA ASP A 348 12.03 -19.96 3.09
C ASP A 348 11.61 -18.54 2.68
N LEU A 349 12.09 -17.52 3.40
CA LEU A 349 11.75 -16.11 3.15
C LEU A 349 11.89 -15.69 1.68
N PRO A 350 13.01 -15.99 0.98
CA PRO A 350 13.16 -15.62 -0.43
C PRO A 350 12.19 -16.35 -1.37
N GLY A 351 11.87 -17.60 -1.07
CA GLY A 351 10.84 -18.36 -1.79
C GLY A 351 9.45 -17.75 -1.63
N GLN A 352 9.08 -17.34 -0.40
CA GLN A 352 7.79 -16.69 -0.14
C GLN A 352 7.71 -15.29 -0.76
N VAL A 353 8.74 -14.45 -0.61
CA VAL A 353 8.81 -13.13 -1.27
C VAL A 353 8.61 -13.30 -2.78
N SER A 354 9.29 -14.28 -3.38
CA SER A 354 9.16 -14.57 -4.82
C SER A 354 7.77 -15.08 -5.22
N ALA A 355 7.08 -15.81 -4.35
CA ALA A 355 5.71 -16.26 -4.58
C ALA A 355 4.70 -15.10 -4.53
N TYR A 356 4.77 -14.22 -3.53
CA TYR A 356 3.86 -13.09 -3.40
C TYR A 356 4.09 -12.01 -4.48
N MET A 357 5.35 -11.73 -4.83
CA MET A 357 5.68 -10.88 -5.98
C MET A 357 5.17 -11.48 -7.31
N LYS A 358 5.12 -12.81 -7.42
CA LYS A 358 4.51 -13.50 -8.55
C LYS A 358 2.98 -13.39 -8.58
N ASP A 359 2.27 -13.40 -7.45
CA ASP A 359 0.83 -13.10 -7.44
C ASP A 359 0.54 -11.71 -8.04
N TYR A 360 1.24 -10.67 -7.57
CA TYR A 360 1.04 -9.30 -8.07
C TYR A 360 1.40 -9.14 -9.55
N THR A 361 2.52 -9.73 -10.00
CA THR A 361 2.90 -9.67 -11.43
C THR A 361 2.04 -10.55 -12.33
N ASN A 362 1.44 -11.63 -11.81
CA ASN A 362 0.52 -12.49 -12.58
C ASN A 362 -0.90 -11.91 -12.71
N TRP A 363 -1.37 -11.18 -11.69
CA TRP A 363 -2.78 -10.77 -11.59
C TRP A 363 -3.01 -9.26 -11.78
N LEU A 364 -2.13 -8.40 -11.27
CA LEU A 364 -2.29 -6.93 -11.30
C LEU A 364 -1.33 -6.22 -12.26
N LYS A 365 -0.15 -6.79 -12.53
CA LYS A 365 0.87 -6.22 -13.43
C LYS A 365 1.22 -7.17 -14.58
N ALA A 366 0.21 -7.84 -15.12
CA ALA A 366 0.37 -8.92 -16.10
C ALA A 366 0.90 -8.42 -17.45
N GLU A 367 1.80 -9.19 -18.08
CA GLU A 367 2.26 -8.92 -19.45
C GLU A 367 1.15 -9.02 -20.50
N ARG A 368 0.09 -9.79 -20.19
CA ARG A 368 -1.07 -10.01 -21.05
C ARG A 368 -2.34 -9.80 -20.25
N ILE A 369 -3.02 -8.70 -20.53
CA ILE A 369 -4.31 -8.34 -19.95
C ILE A 369 -5.37 -9.33 -20.45
N SER A 370 -6.27 -9.77 -19.57
CA SER A 370 -7.44 -10.59 -19.94
C SER A 370 -8.68 -10.15 -19.19
N LYS A 371 -9.81 -10.05 -19.88
CA LYS A 371 -11.13 -9.86 -19.25
C LYS A 371 -11.54 -11.11 -18.48
N PRO A 372 -12.37 -11.00 -17.42
CA PRO A 372 -12.88 -12.18 -16.72
C PRO A 372 -13.77 -12.99 -17.65
N SER A 373 -13.65 -14.31 -17.61
CA SER A 373 -14.34 -15.23 -18.51
C SER A 373 -15.16 -16.24 -17.73
N LEU A 374 -16.45 -16.36 -18.05
CA LEU A 374 -17.36 -17.35 -17.50
C LEU A 374 -17.99 -18.10 -18.67
N THR A 375 -17.89 -19.42 -18.66
CA THR A 375 -18.39 -20.29 -19.73
C THR A 375 -19.14 -21.48 -19.15
N ILE A 376 -20.09 -21.99 -19.94
CA ILE A 376 -20.85 -23.21 -19.70
C ILE A 376 -20.61 -24.08 -20.94
N ASP A 377 -20.16 -25.31 -20.78
CA ASP A 377 -19.93 -26.22 -21.91
C ASP A 377 -21.18 -27.06 -22.26
N SER A 378 -21.07 -27.91 -23.28
CA SER A 378 -22.19 -28.73 -23.78
C SER A 378 -22.64 -29.86 -22.85
N ILE A 379 -21.96 -30.09 -21.72
CA ILE A 379 -22.43 -30.99 -20.65
C ILE A 379 -22.88 -30.22 -19.39
N GLY A 380 -22.98 -28.88 -19.48
CA GLY A 380 -23.46 -28.00 -18.41
C GLY A 380 -22.39 -27.54 -17.43
N LYS A 381 -21.14 -28.00 -17.60
CA LYS A 381 -20.03 -27.71 -16.69
C LYS A 381 -19.63 -26.24 -16.79
N VAL A 382 -19.57 -25.59 -15.63
CA VAL A 382 -19.17 -24.18 -15.52
C VAL A 382 -17.65 -24.06 -15.43
N THR A 383 -17.07 -23.08 -16.13
CA THR A 383 -15.66 -22.68 -15.95
C THR A 383 -15.57 -21.16 -15.81
N PHE A 384 -14.97 -20.69 -14.71
CA PHE A 384 -14.62 -19.29 -14.48
C PHE A 384 -13.10 -19.10 -14.49
N LEU A 385 -12.64 -18.04 -15.16
CA LEU A 385 -11.28 -17.54 -15.15
C LEU A 385 -11.33 -16.06 -14.73
N PRO A 386 -10.66 -15.66 -13.62
CA PRO A 386 -10.54 -14.26 -13.25
C PRO A 386 -9.81 -13.42 -14.30
N ALA A 387 -9.96 -12.12 -14.20
CA ALA A 387 -9.28 -11.16 -15.06
C ALA A 387 -7.77 -11.10 -14.77
N LYS A 388 -7.01 -10.53 -15.69
CA LYS A 388 -5.61 -10.13 -15.46
C LYS A 388 -5.46 -8.69 -15.89
N TYR A 389 -4.98 -7.85 -14.98
CA TYR A 389 -4.88 -6.41 -15.13
C TYR A 389 -3.45 -5.97 -15.39
N HIS A 390 -3.29 -4.71 -15.80
CA HIS A 390 -1.98 -4.05 -15.87
C HIS A 390 -2.09 -2.64 -15.26
N ILE A 391 -2.24 -2.57 -13.93
CA ILE A 391 -2.31 -1.30 -13.21
C ILE A 391 -1.01 -0.50 -13.40
N ASN A 392 -1.08 0.84 -13.32
CA ASN A 392 0.10 1.68 -13.52
C ASN A 392 1.17 1.53 -12.43
N ALA A 393 0.77 1.15 -11.21
CA ALA A 393 1.61 1.15 -10.01
C ALA A 393 2.90 0.32 -10.14
N LYS A 394 3.98 0.82 -9.54
CA LYS A 394 5.24 0.06 -9.33
C LYS A 394 5.03 -0.97 -8.22
N ILE A 395 5.18 -2.25 -8.52
CA ILE A 395 5.12 -3.32 -7.51
C ILE A 395 6.48 -3.43 -6.81
N GLN A 396 6.52 -3.18 -5.51
CA GLN A 396 7.71 -3.27 -4.66
C GLN A 396 7.55 -4.43 -3.65
N PHE A 397 8.63 -5.12 -3.29
CA PHE A 397 8.63 -6.07 -2.15
C PHE A 397 9.09 -5.37 -0.86
N GLY A 398 9.06 -6.08 0.27
CA GLY A 398 9.35 -5.51 1.59
C GLY A 398 10.45 -6.23 2.37
N PHE A 399 11.17 -5.47 3.20
CA PHE A 399 12.11 -5.96 4.21
C PHE A 399 11.78 -5.44 5.62
N GLN A 400 11.98 -6.30 6.63
CA GLN A 400 11.91 -5.97 8.05
C GLN A 400 13.23 -6.35 8.73
N VAL A 401 13.81 -5.44 9.51
CA VAL A 401 15.18 -5.58 10.05
C VAL A 401 15.22 -6.04 11.51
N ASN A 402 14.25 -5.61 12.31
CA ASN A 402 14.05 -6.12 13.66
C ASN A 402 13.43 -7.52 13.64
N GLN A 403 13.34 -8.14 14.81
CA GLN A 403 12.56 -9.38 14.97
C GLN A 403 11.11 -9.17 14.49
N PRO A 404 10.55 -10.10 13.68
CA PRO A 404 9.16 -10.09 13.28
C PRO A 404 8.17 -10.09 14.46
N ALA A 405 7.03 -9.44 14.26
CA ALA A 405 5.84 -9.49 15.09
C ALA A 405 4.97 -10.75 14.82
N TYR A 406 5.07 -11.39 13.66
CA TYR A 406 4.40 -12.65 13.31
C TYR A 406 5.40 -13.72 12.81
N PRO A 407 5.15 -15.02 13.10
CA PRO A 407 4.17 -15.53 14.06
C PRO A 407 4.64 -15.26 15.50
N LYS A 408 3.75 -15.46 16.48
CA LYS A 408 4.13 -15.32 17.91
C LYS A 408 5.05 -16.44 18.40
N ASN A 409 5.15 -17.55 17.67
CA ASN A 409 6.20 -18.55 17.85
C ASN A 409 7.52 -18.04 17.24
N ILE A 410 8.50 -17.67 18.06
CA ILE A 410 9.80 -17.16 17.58
C ILE A 410 10.50 -18.17 16.65
N ASN A 411 10.34 -19.48 16.90
CA ASN A 411 10.95 -20.53 16.07
C ASN A 411 10.30 -20.64 14.68
N GLY A 412 9.12 -20.07 14.48
CA GLY A 412 8.46 -19.98 13.18
C GLY A 412 8.78 -18.71 12.40
N GLN A 413 9.43 -17.71 13.01
CA GLN A 413 9.69 -16.41 12.40
C GLN A 413 10.79 -16.46 11.34
N LEU A 414 10.50 -15.93 10.16
CA LEU A 414 11.47 -15.79 9.08
C LEU A 414 12.33 -14.53 9.24
N GLN A 415 13.39 -14.68 10.04
CA GLN A 415 14.35 -13.63 10.38
C GLN A 415 15.19 -13.18 9.16
N LEU A 416 15.46 -11.87 9.03
CA LEU A 416 16.23 -11.31 7.92
C LEU A 416 17.74 -11.21 8.22
N THR A 417 18.56 -11.83 7.38
CA THR A 417 20.04 -11.76 7.43
C THR A 417 20.61 -11.00 6.24
N ASN A 418 21.90 -10.64 6.28
CA ASN A 418 22.58 -10.00 5.15
C ASN A 418 22.53 -10.91 3.90
N GLN A 419 22.81 -12.21 4.07
CA GLN A 419 22.70 -13.21 2.99
C GLN A 419 21.28 -13.28 2.38
N LEU A 420 20.24 -13.13 3.20
CA LEU A 420 18.85 -13.13 2.73
C LEU A 420 18.48 -11.83 2.01
N VAL A 421 18.96 -10.68 2.48
CA VAL A 421 18.85 -9.38 1.78
C VAL A 421 19.44 -9.50 0.36
N ASP A 422 20.67 -9.97 0.23
CA ASP A 422 21.35 -10.12 -1.05
C ASP A 422 20.63 -11.13 -1.98
N LYS A 423 20.19 -12.29 -1.46
CA LYS A 423 19.43 -13.30 -2.23
C LYS A 423 18.10 -12.73 -2.74
N ILE A 424 17.37 -11.99 -1.91
CA ILE A 424 16.06 -11.42 -2.27
C ILE A 424 16.23 -10.28 -3.27
N LEU A 425 17.20 -9.37 -3.08
CA LEU A 425 17.52 -8.33 -4.05
C LEU A 425 17.93 -8.92 -5.40
N GLY A 426 18.75 -9.97 -5.41
CA GLY A 426 19.13 -10.68 -6.63
C GLY A 426 17.94 -11.31 -7.37
N GLN A 427 16.93 -11.80 -6.64
CA GLN A 427 15.68 -12.32 -7.21
C GLN A 427 14.71 -11.23 -7.68
N GLN A 428 14.67 -10.08 -7.01
CA GLN A 428 13.64 -9.05 -7.18
C GLN A 428 14.15 -7.74 -7.82
N ARG A 429 15.40 -7.69 -8.30
CA ARG A 429 16.04 -6.53 -8.96
C ARG A 429 15.21 -5.89 -10.09
N ASP A 430 14.40 -6.69 -10.78
CA ASP A 430 13.63 -6.28 -11.95
C ASP A 430 12.26 -5.66 -11.55
N SER A 431 11.84 -5.81 -10.29
CA SER A 431 10.63 -5.21 -9.70
C SER A 431 10.67 -3.67 -9.64
N GLY A 432 9.58 -3.04 -9.21
CA GLY A 432 9.51 -1.58 -9.04
C GLY A 432 10.43 -0.99 -7.99
N GLY A 433 11.01 -1.82 -7.11
CA GLY A 433 11.86 -1.40 -6.01
C GLY A 433 11.50 -2.13 -4.70
N VAL A 434 11.75 -1.47 -3.57
CA VAL A 434 11.62 -2.08 -2.23
C VAL A 434 11.09 -1.10 -1.19
N ILE A 435 10.33 -1.62 -0.21
CA ILE A 435 9.99 -0.93 1.04
C ILE A 435 10.77 -1.50 2.23
N ILE A 436 11.18 -0.65 3.17
CA ILE A 436 12.00 -1.05 4.33
C ILE A 436 11.33 -0.58 5.62
N TRP A 437 10.91 -1.53 6.46
CA TRP A 437 10.29 -1.35 7.77
C TRP A 437 11.30 -1.68 8.89
N GLN A 438 11.87 -0.72 9.62
CA GLN A 438 11.77 0.73 9.51
C GLN A 438 13.16 1.37 9.69
N MET A 439 13.29 2.67 9.39
CA MET A 439 14.54 3.44 9.32
C MET A 439 15.46 3.32 10.54
N TYR A 440 14.89 3.05 11.72
CA TYR A 440 15.61 2.94 12.99
C TYR A 440 15.28 1.64 13.75
N SER A 441 14.89 0.56 13.05
CA SER A 441 14.82 -0.78 13.62
C SER A 441 16.17 -1.23 14.17
N ARG A 442 16.20 -1.68 15.42
CA ARG A 442 17.37 -2.34 16.02
C ARG A 442 17.62 -3.69 15.33
N LYS A 443 18.88 -4.09 15.22
CA LYS A 443 19.25 -5.43 14.73
C LYS A 443 18.76 -6.52 15.68
N ASN A 444 18.23 -7.62 15.15
CA ASN A 444 17.97 -8.82 15.96
C ASN A 444 19.30 -9.51 16.34
N THR A 445 19.84 -9.21 17.52
CA THR A 445 21.12 -9.74 18.00
C THR A 445 21.11 -11.22 18.35
N ALA A 446 19.94 -11.87 18.44
CA ALA A 446 19.82 -13.31 18.67
C ALA A 446 20.06 -14.15 17.39
N VAL A 447 20.14 -13.51 16.21
CA VAL A 447 20.22 -14.17 14.91
C VAL A 447 21.60 -13.95 14.28
N SER A 448 22.27 -15.05 13.94
CA SER A 448 23.55 -15.00 13.20
C SER A 448 23.35 -14.36 11.83
N ASP A 449 24.31 -13.54 11.40
CA ASP A 449 24.23 -12.71 10.18
C ASP A 449 23.01 -11.77 10.08
N ALA A 450 22.27 -11.51 11.18
CA ALA A 450 21.13 -10.59 11.14
C ALA A 450 21.50 -9.23 10.52
N THR A 451 20.64 -8.73 9.65
CA THR A 451 20.93 -7.49 8.89
C THR A 451 20.88 -6.25 9.79
N THR A 452 21.27 -5.11 9.23
CA THR A 452 21.06 -3.77 9.80
C THR A 452 20.32 -2.91 8.79
N VAL A 453 19.61 -1.87 9.24
CA VAL A 453 18.90 -0.96 8.32
C VAL A 453 19.90 -0.32 7.33
N LYS A 454 21.10 0.02 7.80
CA LYS A 454 22.21 0.55 6.99
C LYS A 454 22.62 -0.40 5.87
N TYR A 455 22.76 -1.69 6.17
CA TYR A 455 23.07 -2.70 5.16
C TYR A 455 21.92 -2.86 4.16
N THR A 456 20.70 -3.04 4.65
CA THR A 456 19.50 -3.22 3.81
C THR A 456 19.27 -2.04 2.86
N ILE A 457 19.40 -0.79 3.32
CA ILE A 457 19.30 0.39 2.46
C ILE A 457 20.45 0.43 1.44
N ASN A 458 21.70 0.21 1.86
CA ASN A 458 22.85 0.28 0.93
C ASN A 458 22.79 -0.77 -0.19
N GLN A 459 22.41 -2.01 0.11
CA GLN A 459 22.23 -3.05 -0.93
C GLN A 459 21.00 -2.76 -1.82
N SER A 460 19.92 -2.21 -1.25
CA SER A 460 18.74 -1.77 -2.00
C SER A 460 19.11 -0.65 -2.99
N CYS A 461 19.88 0.34 -2.55
CA CYS A 461 20.42 1.40 -3.40
C CYS A 461 21.31 0.82 -4.52
N LYS A 462 22.22 -0.11 -4.20
CA LYS A 462 23.08 -0.79 -5.19
C LYS A 462 22.28 -1.56 -6.24
N THR A 463 21.09 -2.03 -5.89
CA THR A 463 20.19 -2.77 -6.80
C THR A 463 19.34 -1.83 -7.67
N PHE A 464 18.82 -0.75 -7.09
CA PHE A 464 17.77 0.08 -7.73
C PHE A 464 18.21 1.48 -8.18
N LEU A 465 19.23 2.07 -7.54
CA LEU A 465 19.62 3.48 -7.69
C LEU A 465 21.09 3.68 -8.13
N ALA A 466 21.88 2.61 -8.28
CA ALA A 466 23.33 2.69 -8.52
C ALA A 466 23.77 3.49 -9.77
N ASN A 467 22.90 3.57 -10.78
CA ASN A 467 23.18 4.31 -12.02
C ASN A 467 22.79 5.80 -11.93
N ASP A 468 22.18 6.24 -10.83
CA ASP A 468 21.70 7.60 -10.66
C ASP A 468 22.64 8.42 -9.74
N SER A 469 23.30 9.40 -10.37
CA SER A 469 24.27 10.28 -9.71
C SER A 469 23.69 11.18 -8.60
N ARG A 470 22.37 11.24 -8.39
CA ARG A 470 21.75 11.91 -7.24
C ARG A 470 22.08 11.22 -5.91
N TYR A 471 22.32 9.90 -5.93
CA TYR A 471 22.44 9.06 -4.74
C TYR A 471 23.90 8.64 -4.46
N ASP A 472 24.15 8.14 -3.25
CA ASP A 472 25.40 7.49 -2.85
C ASP A 472 25.08 6.21 -2.08
N CYS A 473 25.18 5.07 -2.76
CA CYS A 473 24.83 3.77 -2.21
C CYS A 473 25.85 3.17 -1.23
N ASN A 474 26.83 3.97 -0.78
CA ASN A 474 27.68 3.65 0.36
C ASN A 474 27.57 4.71 1.48
N ALA A 475 26.56 5.58 1.43
CA ALA A 475 26.30 6.58 2.46
C ALA A 475 26.12 5.93 3.85
N ASP A 476 26.64 6.61 4.88
CA ASP A 476 26.55 6.16 6.27
C ASP A 476 25.19 6.53 6.88
N PHE A 477 24.13 5.84 6.42
CA PHE A 477 22.76 6.09 6.85
C PHE A 477 21.98 4.81 7.16
N PRO A 478 21.28 4.72 8.31
CA PRO A 478 21.26 5.68 9.42
C PRO A 478 22.64 5.85 10.08
N GLY A 479 23.01 7.08 10.43
CA GLY A 479 24.33 7.44 10.97
C GLY A 479 24.56 6.99 12.43
N SER A 480 23.63 6.23 12.98
CA SER A 480 23.66 5.60 14.31
C SER A 480 22.94 4.26 14.21
N SER A 481 23.64 3.15 14.47
CA SER A 481 23.11 1.79 14.21
C SER A 481 23.58 0.78 15.25
N ASP A 482 22.82 0.69 16.34
CA ASP A 482 22.69 -0.47 17.23
C ASP A 482 21.36 -1.19 16.90
#